data_AF-A0A947QWJ3-F1
#
_entry.id   AF-A0A947QWJ3-F1
#
_cell.length_a   1.000
_cell.length_b   1.000
_cell.length_c   1.000
_cell.angle_alpha   90.00
_cell.angle_beta   90.00
_cell.angle_gamma   90.00
#
_symmetry.space_group_name_H-M   'P 1'
#
loop_
_entity.id
_entity.type
_entity.pdbx_description
1 polymer ?
#
loop_
_entity_poly.entity_id
_entity_poly.type
_entity_poly.pdbx_seq_one_letter_code
_entity_poly.pdbx_strand_id
1 'polypeptide(L)' 'RKRDVMVPRQVAMYLIRHEINFSYEKIGEDFGGKNHTTVMHSCEKIVRQLKKDQNLLRDVNSIKKEMGL' A
#
# COMPACT_ATOMS: atom_id res chain seq x y z
N ARG A 1 -12.17 3.41 14.07
CA ARG A 1 -10.89 3.31 13.32
C ARG A 1 -10.50 4.73 12.88
N LYS A 2 -9.45 5.35 13.46
CA LYS A 2 -9.00 6.69 13.05
C LYS A 2 -8.69 6.68 11.53
N ARG A 3 -9.36 7.53 10.75
CA ARG A 3 -9.24 7.57 9.28
C ARG A 3 -7.79 7.84 8.84
N ASP A 4 -7.04 8.55 9.68
CA ASP A 4 -5.69 9.03 9.42
C ASP A 4 -4.66 7.92 9.21
N VAL A 5 -4.85 6.74 9.82
CA VAL A 5 -3.92 5.59 9.66
C VAL A 5 -4.34 4.61 8.57
N MET A 6 -5.45 4.87 7.88
CA MET A 6 -5.93 3.97 6.83
C MET A 6 -5.06 4.09 5.58
N VAL A 7 -4.85 5.30 5.07
CA VAL A 7 -4.08 5.53 3.83
C VAL A 7 -2.64 5.04 3.96
N PRO A 8 -1.88 5.36 5.04
CA PRO A 8 -0.52 4.83 5.22
C PRO A 8 -0.46 3.31 5.19
N ARG A 9 -1.43 2.62 5.81
CA ARG A 9 -1.50 1.16 5.78
C ARG A 9 -1.75 0.61 4.37
N GLN A 10 -2.61 1.26 3.60
CA GLN A 10 -2.89 0.86 2.22
C GLN A 10 -1.65 1.09 1.32
N VAL A 11 -0.92 2.19 1.54
CA VAL A 11 0.35 2.48 0.86
C VAL A 11 1.39 1.41 1.17
N ALA A 12 1.53 1.00 2.44
CA ALA A 12 2.46 -0.06 2.82
C ALA A 12 2.13 -1.39 2.13
N MET A 13 0.84 -1.79 2.08
CA MET A 13 0.39 -2.98 1.35
C MET A 13 0.73 -2.89 -0.15
N TYR A 14 0.51 -1.72 -0.76
CA TYR A 14 0.84 -1.47 -2.15
C TYR A 14 2.34 -1.64 -2.41
N LEU A 15 3.21 -1.02 -1.59
CA LEU A 15 4.65 -1.07 -1.73
C LEU A 15 5.18 -2.51 -1.62
N ILE A 16 4.75 -3.24 -0.59
CA ILE A 16 5.17 -4.64 -0.40
C ILE A 16 4.74 -5.50 -1.60
N ARG A 17 3.54 -5.27 -2.14
CA ARG A 17 3.07 -5.99 -3.33
C ARG A 17 3.87 -5.68 -4.58
N HIS A 18 4.26 -4.42 -4.81
CA HIS A 18 4.85 -3.98 -6.08
C HIS A 18 6.38 -4.05 -6.10
N GLU A 19 7.03 -3.84 -4.96
CA GLU A 19 8.48 -3.74 -4.86
C GLU A 19 9.09 -5.05 -4.34
N ILE A 20 8.38 -5.76 -3.45
CA ILE A 20 8.83 -7.00 -2.81
C ILE A 20 8.14 -8.24 -3.41
N ASN A 21 7.05 -8.06 -4.15
CA ASN A 21 6.29 -9.13 -4.82
C ASN A 21 5.70 -10.20 -3.89
N PHE A 22 5.36 -9.86 -2.65
CA PHE A 22 4.63 -10.79 -1.77
C PHE A 22 3.20 -11.02 -2.27
N SER A 23 2.67 -12.22 -1.98
CA SER A 23 1.28 -12.55 -2.28
C SER A 23 0.31 -11.74 -1.40
N TYR A 24 -0.93 -11.59 -1.86
CA TYR A 24 -1.96 -10.88 -1.10
C TYR A 24 -2.30 -11.59 0.22
N GLU A 25 -2.22 -12.92 0.24
CA GLU A 25 -2.36 -13.76 1.43
C GLU A 25 -1.27 -13.43 2.45
N LYS A 26 0.00 -13.44 2.02
CA LYS A 26 1.14 -13.19 2.90
C LYS A 26 1.10 -11.79 3.51
N ILE A 27 0.78 -10.79 2.69
CA ILE A 27 0.58 -9.41 3.16
C ILE A 27 -0.61 -9.34 4.12
N GLY A 28 -1.68 -10.09 3.87
CA GLY A 28 -2.84 -10.15 4.76
C GLY A 28 -2.49 -10.66 6.15
N GLU A 29 -1.75 -11.76 6.23
CA GLU A 29 -1.21 -12.34 7.46
C GLU A 29 -0.36 -11.34 8.25
N ASP A 30 0.63 -10.73 7.59
CA ASP A 30 1.55 -9.77 8.23
C ASP A 30 0.86 -8.49 8.72
N PHE A 31 -0.31 -8.15 8.13
CA PHE A 31 -1.12 -6.99 8.52
C PHE A 31 -2.25 -7.33 9.50
N GLY A 32 -2.06 -8.36 10.32
CA GLY A 32 -2.97 -8.75 11.39
C GLY A 32 -4.07 -9.70 10.93
N GLY A 33 -3.73 -10.66 10.05
CA GLY A 33 -4.66 -11.69 9.57
C GLY A 33 -5.79 -11.13 8.68
N LYS A 34 -5.51 -10.10 7.89
CA LYS A 34 -6.50 -9.56 6.96
C LYS A 34 -6.76 -10.52 5.80
N ASN A 35 -8.02 -10.56 5.36
CA ASN A 35 -8.39 -11.30 4.15
C ASN A 35 -7.63 -10.75 2.92
N HIS A 36 -7.08 -11.64 2.09
CA HIS A 36 -6.32 -11.29 0.89
C HIS A 36 -7.08 -10.33 -0.05
N THR A 37 -8.42 -10.47 -0.16
CA THR A 37 -9.27 -9.56 -0.95
C THR A 37 -9.23 -8.12 -0.42
N THR A 38 -9.10 -7.93 0.91
CA THR A 38 -8.95 -6.60 1.51
C THR A 38 -7.62 -5.97 1.14
N VAL A 39 -6.56 -6.77 1.03
CA VAL A 39 -5.24 -6.32 0.58
C VAL A 39 -5.31 -5.94 -0.90
N MET A 40 -5.88 -6.82 -1.73
CA MET A 40 -6.08 -6.57 -3.16
C MET A 40 -6.84 -5.25 -3.40
N HIS A 41 -7.99 -5.06 -2.76
CA HIS A 41 -8.75 -3.81 -2.87
C HIS A 41 -7.97 -2.59 -2.37
N SER A 42 -7.14 -2.74 -1.33
CA SER A 42 -6.29 -1.66 -0.83
C SER A 42 -5.22 -1.27 -1.85
N CYS A 43 -4.56 -2.25 -2.46
CA CYS A 43 -3.57 -2.03 -3.53
C CYS A 43 -4.22 -1.35 -4.75
N GLU A 44 -5.36 -1.86 -5.25
CA GLU A 44 -6.09 -1.25 -6.36
C GLU A 44 -6.55 0.19 -6.06
N LYS A 45 -6.93 0.46 -4.81
CA LYS A 45 -7.30 1.81 -4.39
C LYS A 45 -6.10 2.75 -4.45
N ILE A 46 -4.93 2.34 -3.94
CA ILE A 46 -3.71 3.16 -4.02
C ILE A 46 -3.31 3.39 -5.48
N VAL A 47 -3.32 2.35 -6.33
CA VAL A 47 -3.04 2.51 -7.77
C VAL A 47 -3.94 3.56 -8.42
N ARG A 48 -5.24 3.57 -8.09
CA ARG A 48 -6.18 4.58 -8.59
C ARG A 48 -5.92 5.97 -8.02
N GLN A 49 -5.53 6.07 -6.75
CA GLN A 49 -5.22 7.35 -6.12
C GLN A 49 -3.91 7.96 -6.64
N LEU A 50 -2.87 7.17 -6.87
CA LEU A 50 -1.60 7.62 -7.46
C LEU A 50 -1.76 8.28 -8.83
N LYS A 51 -2.79 7.89 -9.60
CA LYS A 51 -3.10 8.51 -10.90
C LYS A 51 -3.77 9.88 -10.78
N LYS A 52 -4.37 10.20 -9.63
CA LYS A 52 -5.22 11.38 -9.43
C LYS A 52 -4.65 12.38 -8.42
N ASP A 53 -3.83 11.90 -7.49
CA ASP A 53 -3.29 12.67 -6.38
C ASP A 53 -1.76 12.79 -6.51
N GLN A 54 -1.32 13.97 -6.93
CA GLN A 54 0.10 14.29 -7.12
C GLN A 54 0.86 14.37 -5.79
N ASN A 55 0.19 14.70 -4.68
CA ASN A 55 0.84 14.73 -3.37
C ASN A 55 1.10 13.31 -2.90
N LEU A 56 0.11 12.42 -3.01
CA LEU A 56 0.30 11.00 -2.70
C LEU A 56 1.40 10.37 -3.57
N LEU A 57 1.45 10.70 -4.85
CA LEU A 57 2.50 10.22 -5.74
C LEU A 57 3.89 10.69 -5.28
N ARG A 58 4.03 11.97 -4.90
CA ARG A 58 5.28 12.51 -4.36
C ARG A 58 5.69 11.80 -3.07
N ASP A 59 4.76 11.60 -2.15
CA ASP A 59 5.02 10.95 -0.87
C ASP A 59 5.48 9.50 -1.08
N VAL A 60 4.77 8.74 -1.93
CA VAL A 60 5.14 7.35 -2.25
C VAL A 60 6.50 7.26 -2.93
N ASN A 61 6.82 8.15 -3.87
CA ASN A 61 8.14 8.17 -4.51
C ASN A 61 9.25 8.55 -3.52
N SER A 62 8.97 9.44 -2.56
CA SER A 62 9.93 9.80 -1.52
C SER A 62 10.22 8.60 -0.62
N ILE A 63 9.18 7.85 -0.21
CA ILE A 63 9.35 6.61 0.56
C ILE A 63 10.18 5.58 -0.21
N LYS A 64 9.89 5.36 -1.50
CA LYS A 64 10.67 4.42 -2.34
C LYS A 64 12.15 4.82 -2.37
N LYS A 65 12.43 6.10 -2.58
CA LYS A 65 13.80 6.63 -2.58
C LYS A 65 14.51 6.42 -1.24
N GLU A 66 13.83 6.65 -0.11
CA GLU A 66 14.38 6.40 1.23
C GLU A 66 14.65 4.90 1.49
N MET A 67 13.86 4.01 0.88
CA MET A 67 14.06 2.57 0.93
C MET A 67 15.16 2.06 -0.01
N GLY A 68 15.70 2.92 -0.89
CA GLY A 68 16.70 2.55 -1.90
C GLY A 68 16.13 1.79 -3.10
N LEU A 69 14.82 1.97 -3.37
CA LEU A 69 14.11 1.43 -4.53
C LEU A 69 14.16 2.38 -5.73
#